data_AF-A0A960X725-F1
#
_entry.id   AF-A0A960X725-F1
#
_cell.length_a   1.000
_cell.length_b   1.000
_cell.length_c   1.000
_cell.angle_alpha   90.00
_cell.angle_beta   90.00
_cell.angle_gamma   90.00
#
_symmetry.space_group_name_H-M   'P 1'
#
loop_
_entity.id
_entity.type
_entity.pdbx_description
1 polymer ?
#
loop_
_entity_poly.entity_id
_entity_poly.type
_entity_poly.pdbx_seq_one_letter_code
_entity_poly.pdbx_strand_id
1 'polypeptide(L)'
;MSMKLIFQLFILIFLLTSCGYRSLEDFREDGEWTTRELIAELQSVHDREELIKKLPKLKKLFNELSDIMIAARQYQEKHPSEEEPPFTKRQQATSERLRQELNRIYLIDEGRELIEKAEDEALNKLDAFERTLLRRRQGLLAE
;
A
#
# COMPACT_ATOMS: atom_id res chain seq x y z
N MET A 1 -35.87 17.17 30.76
CA MET A 1 -35.18 16.84 29.48
C MET A 1 -35.98 15.73 28.81
N SER A 2 -36.64 16.02 27.69
CA SER A 2 -37.57 15.09 27.05
C SER A 2 -36.85 13.81 26.60
N MET A 3 -37.44 12.63 26.80
CA MET A 3 -36.84 11.33 26.43
C MET A 3 -36.42 11.26 24.95
N LYS A 4 -37.11 12.03 24.09
CA LYS A 4 -36.79 12.23 22.66
C LYS A 4 -35.46 12.97 22.43
N LEU A 5 -35.13 13.93 23.29
CA LEU A 5 -33.93 14.76 23.23
C LEU A 5 -32.69 13.94 23.64
N ILE A 6 -32.85 13.04 24.63
CA ILE A 6 -31.82 12.08 25.03
C ILE A 6 -31.58 11.06 23.90
N PHE A 7 -32.64 10.50 23.32
CA PHE A 7 -32.52 9.53 22.23
C PHE A 7 -31.87 10.12 20.96
N GLN A 8 -32.22 11.36 20.60
CA GLN A 8 -31.56 12.07 19.49
C GLN A 8 -30.08 12.36 19.77
N LEU A 9 -29.72 12.68 21.03
CA LEU A 9 -28.33 12.87 21.44
C LEU A 9 -27.53 11.56 21.36
N PHE A 10 -28.12 10.42 21.76
CA PHE A 10 -27.48 9.11 21.64
C PHE A 10 -27.23 8.68 20.19
N ILE A 11 -28.17 8.97 19.27
CA ILE A 11 -27.98 8.70 17.84
C ILE A 11 -26.87 9.60 17.26
N LEU A 12 -26.81 10.87 17.67
CA LEU A 12 -25.76 11.79 17.24
C LEU A 12 -24.37 11.35 17.71
N ILE A 13 -24.26 10.85 18.95
CA ILE A 13 -23.00 10.32 19.51
C ILE A 13 -22.57 9.04 18.76
N PHE A 14 -23.51 8.14 18.45
CA PHE A 14 -23.20 6.90 17.70
C PHE A 14 -22.75 7.17 16.26
N LEU A 15 -23.30 8.20 15.62
CA LEU A 15 -22.89 8.61 14.27
C LEU A 15 -21.50 9.27 14.24
N LEU A 16 -21.07 9.90 15.34
CA LEU A 16 -19.74 10.51 15.45
C LEU A 16 -18.63 9.50 15.77
N THR A 17 -18.96 8.31 16.27
CA THR A 17 -17.98 7.24 16.55
C THR A 17 -17.70 6.32 15.35
N SER A 18 -18.31 6.58 14.19
CA SER A 18 -18.15 5.77 12.96
C SER A 18 -16.94 6.17 12.11
N CYS A 19 -16.11 7.12 12.55
CA CYS A 19 -14.79 7.31 11.96
C CYS A 19 -13.94 6.09 12.30
N GLY A 20 -13.96 5.07 11.42
CA GLY A 20 -13.14 3.87 11.57
C GLY A 20 -11.69 4.31 11.83
N TYR A 21 -11.20 4.02 13.03
CA TYR A 21 -9.85 4.33 13.43
C TYR A 21 -8.93 3.41 12.63
N ARG A 22 -8.41 3.90 11.50
CA ARG A 22 -7.32 3.24 10.80
C ARG A 22 -6.06 3.40 11.65
N SER A 23 -5.27 2.34 11.75
CA SER A 23 -4.00 2.24 12.47
C SER A 23 -2.87 1.86 11.51
N LEU A 24 -1.63 1.93 11.96
CA LEU A 24 -0.50 1.40 11.18
C LEU A 24 -0.62 -0.10 10.89
N GLU A 25 -1.30 -0.85 11.77
CA GLU A 25 -1.57 -2.27 11.58
C GLU A 25 -2.46 -2.50 10.36
N ASP A 26 -3.52 -1.70 10.18
CA ASP A 26 -4.45 -1.88 9.06
C ASP A 26 -3.74 -1.68 7.71
N PHE A 27 -2.89 -0.65 7.59
CA PHE A 27 -2.08 -0.46 6.38
C PHE A 27 -1.09 -1.61 6.14
N ARG A 28 -0.56 -2.18 7.21
CA ARG A 28 0.35 -3.32 7.14
C ARG A 28 -0.36 -4.58 6.67
N GLU A 29 -1.56 -4.84 7.17
CA GLU A 29 -2.41 -5.95 6.71
C GLU A 29 -2.82 -5.79 5.25
N ASP A 30 -3.25 -4.58 4.85
CA ASP A 30 -3.56 -4.23 3.46
C ASP A 30 -2.33 -4.51 2.56
N GLY A 31 -1.16 -4.02 2.94
CA GLY A 31 0.09 -4.22 2.21
C GLY A 31 0.51 -5.69 2.12
N GLU A 32 0.35 -6.47 3.20
CA GLU A 32 0.63 -7.91 3.22
C GLU A 32 -0.33 -8.67 2.28
N TRP A 33 -1.60 -8.29 2.26
CA TRP A 33 -2.59 -8.88 1.36
C TRP A 33 -2.26 -8.60 -0.11
N THR A 34 -2.02 -7.34 -0.49
CA THR A 34 -1.66 -6.96 -1.87
C THR A 34 -0.35 -7.64 -2.30
N THR A 35 0.62 -7.76 -1.39
CA THR A 35 1.89 -8.45 -1.67
C THR A 35 1.67 -9.94 -1.96
N ARG A 36 0.77 -10.61 -1.24
CA ARG A 36 0.42 -12.01 -1.54
C ARG A 36 -0.25 -12.17 -2.89
N GLU A 37 -1.12 -11.24 -3.26
CA GLU A 37 -1.75 -11.27 -4.56
C GLU A 37 -0.71 -11.06 -5.68
N LEU A 38 0.25 -10.13 -5.50
CA LEU A 38 1.39 -9.98 -6.41
C LEU A 38 2.16 -11.28 -6.57
N ILE A 39 2.52 -11.93 -5.47
CA ILE A 39 3.24 -13.21 -5.49
C ILE A 39 2.45 -14.27 -6.26
N ALA A 40 1.14 -14.38 -6.01
CA ALA A 40 0.29 -15.36 -6.68
C ALA A 40 0.20 -15.10 -8.20
N GLU A 41 0.09 -13.84 -8.61
CA GLU A 41 0.08 -13.47 -10.02
C GLU A 41 1.42 -13.76 -10.69
N LEU A 42 2.54 -13.38 -10.07
CA LEU A 42 3.87 -13.68 -10.59
C LEU A 42 4.10 -15.19 -10.71
N GLN A 43 3.70 -15.98 -9.72
CA GLN A 43 3.82 -17.45 -9.73
C GLN A 43 3.07 -18.11 -10.87
N SER A 44 1.97 -17.50 -11.33
CA SER A 44 1.18 -18.02 -12.46
C SER A 44 1.79 -17.75 -13.83
N VAL A 45 2.93 -17.05 -13.89
CA VAL A 45 3.63 -16.72 -15.14
C VAL A 45 4.80 -17.68 -15.35
N HIS A 46 4.79 -18.40 -16.45
CA HIS A 46 5.83 -19.35 -16.85
C HIS A 46 6.64 -18.89 -18.06
N ASP A 47 6.07 -18.03 -18.90
CA ASP A 47 6.72 -17.51 -20.10
C ASP A 47 6.37 -16.03 -20.37
N ARG A 48 6.96 -15.49 -21.44
CA ARG A 48 6.80 -14.09 -21.85
C ARG A 48 5.36 -13.77 -22.26
N GLU A 49 4.66 -14.67 -22.93
CA GLU A 49 3.29 -14.41 -23.37
C GLU A 49 2.32 -14.34 -22.20
N GLU A 50 2.48 -15.22 -21.22
CA GLU A 50 1.75 -15.17 -19.96
C GLU A 50 2.07 -13.90 -19.19
N LEU A 51 3.35 -13.50 -19.11
CA LEU A 51 3.74 -12.26 -18.47
C LEU A 51 2.98 -11.07 -19.08
N ILE A 52 3.00 -10.93 -20.41
CA ILE A 52 2.30 -9.86 -21.14
C ILE A 52 0.81 -9.84 -20.80
N LYS A 53 0.16 -11.01 -20.75
CA LYS A 53 -1.27 -11.12 -20.38
C LYS A 53 -1.53 -10.67 -18.93
N LYS A 54 -0.58 -10.89 -18.02
CA LYS A 54 -0.68 -10.54 -16.60
C LYS A 54 -0.26 -9.12 -16.27
N LEU A 55 0.49 -8.44 -17.14
CA LEU A 55 0.97 -7.06 -16.92
C LEU A 55 -0.11 -6.08 -16.45
N PRO A 56 -1.35 -6.04 -16.99
CA PRO A 56 -2.37 -5.12 -16.51
C PRO A 56 -2.72 -5.32 -15.03
N LYS A 57 -2.78 -6.58 -14.58
CA LYS A 57 -3.08 -6.91 -13.19
C LYS A 57 -1.88 -6.63 -12.28
N LEU A 58 -0.67 -7.01 -12.70
CA LEU A 58 0.57 -6.69 -11.98
C LEU A 58 0.73 -5.18 -11.79
N LYS A 59 0.54 -4.40 -12.85
CA LYS A 59 0.55 -2.92 -12.80
C LYS A 59 -0.47 -2.37 -11.80
N LYS A 60 -1.70 -2.91 -11.79
CA LYS A 60 -2.72 -2.48 -10.82
C LYS A 60 -2.25 -2.73 -9.39
N LEU A 61 -1.71 -3.92 -9.11
CA LEU A 61 -1.27 -4.31 -7.77
C LEU A 61 -0.05 -3.50 -7.30
N PHE A 62 0.91 -3.19 -8.17
CA PHE A 62 2.01 -2.28 -7.84
C PHE A 62 1.51 -0.89 -7.47
N ASN A 63 0.54 -0.36 -8.24
CA ASN A 63 -0.08 0.92 -7.93
C ASN A 63 -0.83 0.91 -6.60
N GLU A 64 -1.59 -0.15 -6.33
CA GLU A 64 -2.31 -0.33 -5.07
C GLU A 64 -1.34 -0.38 -3.88
N LEU A 65 -0.23 -1.11 -4.00
CA LEU A 65 0.81 -1.14 -2.98
C LEU A 65 1.41 0.25 -2.73
N SER A 66 1.70 1.01 -3.79
CA SER A 66 2.18 2.39 -3.64
C SER A 66 1.17 3.31 -2.94
N ASP A 67 -0.12 3.14 -3.21
CA ASP A 67 -1.18 3.93 -2.57
C ASP A 67 -1.28 3.61 -1.07
N ILE A 68 -1.16 2.33 -0.70
CA ILE A 68 -1.10 1.88 0.70
C ILE A 68 0.12 2.48 1.41
N MET A 69 1.31 2.42 0.78
CA MET A 69 2.54 2.99 1.35
C MET A 69 2.44 4.50 1.56
N ILE A 70 1.87 5.24 0.59
CA ILE A 70 1.63 6.67 0.71
C ILE A 70 0.65 6.98 1.83
N ALA A 71 -0.46 6.24 1.91
CA ALA A 71 -1.47 6.44 2.94
C ALA A 71 -0.93 6.14 4.35
N ALA A 72 -0.17 5.06 4.50
CA ALA A 72 0.53 4.73 5.73
C ALA A 72 1.49 5.86 6.14
N ARG A 73 2.28 6.37 5.20
CA ARG A 73 3.21 7.46 5.48
C ARG A 73 2.51 8.76 5.86
N GLN A 74 1.41 9.10 5.19
CA GLN A 74 0.58 10.26 5.56
C GLN A 74 -0.04 10.11 6.95
N TYR A 75 -0.44 8.89 7.31
CA TYR A 75 -0.95 8.59 8.63
C TYR A 75 0.11 8.81 9.71
N GLN A 76 1.35 8.36 9.48
CA GLN A 76 2.48 8.58 10.40
C GLN A 76 2.79 10.06 10.64
N GLU A 77 2.77 10.89 9.59
CA GLU A 77 3.00 12.34 9.76
C GLU A 77 1.94 12.99 10.67
N LYS A 78 0.71 12.45 10.67
CA LYS A 78 -0.38 12.93 11.53
C LYS A 78 -0.36 12.33 12.93
N HIS A 79 0.30 11.18 13.11
CA HIS A 79 0.35 10.43 14.37
C HIS A 79 1.81 10.10 14.73
N PRO A 80 2.67 11.11 14.98
CA PRO A 80 4.11 10.91 15.19
C PRO A 80 4.44 10.12 16.47
N SER A 81 3.48 9.97 17.38
CA SER A 81 3.62 9.18 18.61
C SER A 81 3.24 7.71 18.45
N GLU A 82 2.66 7.31 17.32
CA GLU A 82 2.35 5.90 17.06
C GLU A 82 3.61 5.19 16.58
N GLU A 83 4.06 4.20 17.36
CA GLU A 83 5.25 3.41 17.02
C GLU A 83 4.93 2.40 15.93
N GLU A 84 5.83 2.25 14.95
CA GLU A 84 5.74 1.18 13.97
C GLU A 84 5.98 -0.18 14.66
N PRO A 85 5.04 -1.13 14.57
CA PRO A 85 5.28 -2.46 15.11
C PRO A 85 6.39 -3.16 14.31
N PRO A 86 7.28 -3.92 14.97
CA PRO A 86 8.34 -4.63 14.26
C PRO A 86 7.75 -5.65 13.28
N PHE A 87 8.48 -5.90 12.19
CA PHE A 87 8.09 -6.93 11.23
C PHE A 87 8.09 -8.32 11.89
N THR A 88 7.01 -9.06 11.66
CA THR A 88 6.92 -10.47 12.05
C THR A 88 7.75 -11.34 11.11
N LYS A 89 8.13 -12.54 11.55
CA LYS A 89 8.81 -13.53 10.68
C LYS A 89 7.99 -13.87 9.43
N ARG A 90 6.65 -13.87 9.54
CA ARG A 90 5.73 -14.12 8.43
C ARG A 90 5.83 -13.02 7.37
N GLN A 91 5.91 -11.77 7.80
CA GLN A 91 6.05 -10.62 6.90
C GLN A 91 7.41 -10.65 6.20
N GLN A 92 8.49 -10.91 6.93
CA GLN A 92 9.81 -11.08 6.34
C GLN A 92 9.86 -12.21 5.30
N ALA A 93 9.23 -13.36 5.61
CA ALA A 93 9.11 -14.47 4.66
C ALA A 93 8.30 -14.10 3.41
N THR A 94 7.26 -13.26 3.56
CA THR A 94 6.46 -12.78 2.44
C THR A 94 7.28 -11.86 1.52
N SER A 95 8.04 -10.91 2.09
CA SER A 95 8.94 -10.04 1.31
C SER A 95 10.03 -10.83 0.58
N GLU A 96 10.62 -11.82 1.25
CA GLU A 96 11.61 -12.70 0.64
C GLU A 96 11.00 -13.53 -0.51
N ARG A 97 9.76 -13.99 -0.36
CA ARG A 97 9.06 -14.72 -1.42
C ARG A 97 8.77 -13.84 -2.63
N LEU A 98 8.35 -12.58 -2.41
CA LEU A 98 8.17 -11.61 -3.51
C LEU A 98 9.49 -11.41 -4.27
N ARG A 99 10.60 -11.19 -3.55
CA ARG A 99 11.93 -11.02 -4.15
C ARG A 99 12.33 -12.23 -5.00
N GLN A 100 12.08 -13.44 -4.51
CA GLN A 100 12.37 -14.67 -5.26
C GLN A 100 11.58 -14.75 -6.57
N GLU A 101 10.28 -14.44 -6.54
CA GLU A 101 9.45 -14.49 -7.75
C GLU A 101 9.83 -13.40 -8.76
N LEU A 102 10.12 -12.18 -8.32
CA LEU A 102 10.62 -11.13 -9.22
C LEU A 102 11.94 -11.55 -9.90
N ASN A 103 12.88 -12.09 -9.13
CA ASN A 103 14.14 -12.61 -9.67
C ASN A 103 13.90 -13.73 -10.71
N ARG A 104 12.91 -14.59 -10.49
CA ARG A 104 12.53 -15.64 -11.44
C ARG A 104 11.98 -15.03 -12.74
N ILE A 105 11.08 -14.05 -12.64
CA ILE A 105 10.50 -13.38 -13.81
C ILE A 105 11.57 -12.62 -14.60
N TYR A 106 12.59 -12.05 -13.94
CA TYR A 106 13.69 -11.36 -14.62
C TYR A 106 14.55 -12.27 -15.50
N LEU A 107 14.45 -13.59 -15.34
CA LEU A 107 15.13 -14.56 -16.20
C LEU A 107 14.29 -14.98 -17.42
N ILE A 108 13.02 -14.57 -17.49
CA ILE A 108 12.18 -14.74 -18.69
C ILE A 108 12.63 -13.72 -19.74
N ASP A 109 12.53 -14.09 -21.01
CA ASP A 109 12.80 -13.20 -22.14
C ASP A 109 12.02 -11.88 -22.02
N GLU A 110 12.74 -10.75 -22.09
CA GLU A 110 12.24 -9.38 -21.84
C GLU A 110 11.55 -9.17 -20.47
N GLY A 111 11.56 -10.15 -19.57
CA GLY A 111 10.74 -10.16 -18.36
C GLY A 111 11.04 -9.02 -17.41
N ARG A 112 12.32 -8.65 -17.28
CA ARG A 112 12.76 -7.49 -16.51
C ARG A 112 12.15 -6.19 -17.04
N GLU A 113 12.30 -5.89 -18.33
CA GLU A 113 11.82 -4.64 -18.92
C GLU A 113 10.29 -4.52 -18.78
N LEU A 114 9.58 -5.65 -18.98
CA LEU A 114 8.13 -5.69 -18.84
C LEU A 114 7.67 -5.42 -17.40
N ILE A 115 8.36 -5.96 -16.40
CA ILE A 115 8.07 -5.68 -14.98
C ILE A 115 8.43 -4.25 -14.60
N GLU A 116 9.63 -3.76 -14.96
CA GLU A 116 10.06 -2.39 -14.67
C GLU A 116 9.06 -1.38 -15.27
N LYS A 117 8.54 -1.65 -16.48
CA LYS A 117 7.49 -0.84 -17.11
C LYS A 117 6.14 -0.90 -16.37
N ALA A 118 5.81 -2.04 -15.75
CA ALA A 118 4.60 -2.17 -14.93
C ALA A 118 4.73 -1.44 -13.59
N GLU A 119 5.95 -1.35 -13.04
CA GLU A 119 6.27 -0.66 -11.78
C GLU A 119 6.42 0.87 -11.96
N ASP A 120 6.77 1.35 -13.15
CA ASP A 120 7.14 2.74 -13.44
C ASP A 120 6.15 3.78 -12.87
N GLU A 121 4.85 3.60 -13.05
CA GLU A 121 3.84 4.52 -12.51
C GLU A 121 3.84 4.55 -10.97
N ALA A 122 3.94 3.39 -10.34
CA ALA A 122 3.95 3.25 -8.88
C ALA A 122 5.21 3.89 -8.28
N LEU A 123 6.38 3.66 -8.90
CA LEU A 123 7.65 4.25 -8.47
C LEU A 123 7.64 5.77 -8.64
N ASN A 124 7.20 6.27 -9.80
CA ASN A 124 7.07 7.71 -10.05
C ASN A 124 6.13 8.39 -9.04
N LYS A 125 5.05 7.70 -8.65
CA LYS A 125 4.11 8.18 -7.63
C LYS A 125 4.77 8.30 -6.25
N LEU A 126 5.52 7.29 -5.83
CA LEU A 126 6.27 7.29 -4.57
C LEU A 126 7.32 8.41 -4.54
N ASP A 127 8.08 8.55 -5.62
CA ASP A 127 9.08 9.61 -5.81
C ASP A 127 8.47 11.01 -5.70
N ALA A 128 7.34 11.24 -6.37
CA ALA A 128 6.65 12.53 -6.34
C ALA A 128 6.13 12.85 -4.93
N PHE A 129 5.61 11.83 -4.23
CA PHE A 129 5.17 11.96 -2.85
C PHE A 129 6.33 12.29 -1.91
N GLU A 130 7.45 11.58 -1.99
CA GLU A 130 8.63 11.83 -1.15
C GLU A 130 9.19 13.24 -1.36
N ARG A 131 9.31 13.68 -2.62
CA ARG A 131 9.72 15.05 -2.95
C ARG A 131 8.79 16.10 -2.32
N THR A 132 7.48 15.85 -2.36
CA THR A 132 6.48 16.74 -1.75
C THR A 132 6.62 16.77 -0.24
N LEU A 133 6.82 15.60 0.38
CA LEU A 133 7.01 15.47 1.83
C LEU A 133 8.26 16.22 2.31
N LEU A 134 9.38 16.05 1.61
CA LEU A 134 10.63 16.75 1.90
C LEU A 134 10.46 18.27 1.81
N ARG A 135 9.77 18.76 0.78
CA ARG A 135 9.48 20.20 0.63
C ARG A 135 8.62 20.75 1.76
N ARG A 136 7.60 20.01 2.20
CA ARG A 136 6.76 20.41 3.36
C ARG A 136 7.58 20.49 4.63
N ARG A 137 8.44 19.49 4.91
CA ARG A 137 9.33 19.49 6.08
C ARG A 137 10.35 20.62 6.06
N GLN A 138 10.76 21.07 4.87
CA GLN A 138 11.64 22.24 4.68
C GLN A 138 10.90 23.59 4.68
N GLY A 139 9.57 23.60 4.86
CA GLY A 139 8.76 24.82 4.84
C GLY A 139 8.59 25.45 3.45
N LEU A 140 8.92 24.73 2.37
CA LEU A 140 8.85 25.21 0.99
C LEU A 140 7.46 25.10 0.36
N LEU A 141 6.52 24.46 1.05
CA LEU A 141 5.09 24.40 0.71
C LEU A 141 4.32 24.84 1.96
N ALA A 142 3.80 26.07 1.95
CA ALA A 142 2.82 26.52 2.93
C ALA A 142 1.44 25.95 2.56
N GLU A 143 0.65 25.57 3.56
CA GLU A 143 -0.65 24.87 3.42
C GLU A 143 -1.66 25.59 2.51
#